data_AF-A0A662RDL7-F1
#
_entry.id   AF-A0A662RDL7-F1
#
_cell.length_a   1.000
_cell.length_b   1.000
_cell.length_c   1.000
_cell.angle_alpha   90.00
_cell.angle_beta   90.00
_cell.angle_gamma   90.00
#
_symmetry.space_group_name_H-M   'P 1'
#
loop_
_entity.id
_entity.type
_entity.pdbx_description
1 polymer ?
#
loop_
_entity_poly.entity_id
_entity_poly.type
_entity_poly.pdbx_seq_one_letter_code
_entity_poly.pdbx_strand_id
1 'polypeptide(L)' 'MGIRVKARYEDRVLRPLEELGLKEGEEVEIEVKERKILGERRDILRYAGILKGMNEEEEKIFLEAVKRRSLFGGALKP' A
#
# COMPACT_ATOMS: atom_id res chain seq x y z
N MET A 1 15.61 -14.33 17.66
CA MET A 1 14.21 -14.30 17.19
C MET A 1 13.77 -12.85 17.22
N GLY A 2 13.36 -12.27 16.09
CA GLY A 2 12.86 -10.90 16.03
C GLY A 2 11.34 -10.89 15.84
N ILE A 3 10.66 -9.92 16.44
CA ILE A 3 9.23 -9.68 16.22
C ILE A 3 9.04 -8.53 15.22
N ARG A 4 8.01 -8.62 14.38
CA ARG A 4 7.62 -7.53 13.47
C ARG A 4 6.35 -6.89 14.01
N VAL A 5 6.42 -5.62 14.38
CA VAL A 5 5.27 -4.90 14.92
C VAL A 5 4.90 -3.74 13.99
N LYS A 6 3.60 -3.50 13.86
CA LYS A 6 3.07 -2.36 13.12
C LYS A 6 2.87 -1.19 14.08
N ALA A 7 3.20 0.00 13.61
CA ALA A 7 3.00 1.24 14.34
C ALA A 7 2.32 2.28 13.45
N ARG A 8 1.67 3.27 14.07
CA ARG A 8 1.24 4.51 13.43
C ARG A 8 2.24 5.61 13.73
N TYR A 9 2.51 6.43 12.74
CA TYR A 9 3.32 7.61 12.90
C TYR A 9 2.41 8.82 13.11
N GLU A 10 2.33 9.31 14.34
CA GLU A 10 1.47 10.42 14.78
C GLU A 10 2.30 11.37 15.65
N ASP A 11 2.25 12.68 15.39
CA ASP A 11 2.99 13.71 16.14
C ASP A 11 4.49 13.45 16.29
N ARG A 12 5.12 12.89 15.25
CA ARG A 12 6.54 12.49 15.22
C ARG A 12 6.90 11.33 16.16
N VAL A 13 5.90 10.56 16.60
CA VAL A 13 6.07 9.38 17.46
C VAL A 13 5.55 8.13 16.73
N LEU A 14 6.32 7.04 16.78
CA LEU A 14 5.85 5.71 16.35
C LEU A 14 5.07 5.06 17.49
N ARG A 15 3.74 5.06 17.37
CA ARG A 15 2.83 4.42 18.32
C ARG A 15 2.55 2.99 17.88
N PRO A 16 3.05 1.96 18.59
CA PRO A 16 2.79 0.58 18.22
C PRO A 16 1.29 0.26 18.35
N LEU A 17 0.80 -0.61 17.47
CA LEU A 17 -0.60 -1.05 17.50
C LEU A 17 -0.88 -2.13 18.54
N GLU A 18 0.19 -2.73 19.09
CA GLU A 18 0.18 -3.82 20.05
C GLU A 18 1.27 -3.57 21.10
N GLU A 19 1.14 -4.17 22.28
CA GLU A 19 2.13 -4.02 23.36
C GLU A 19 3.42 -4.78 23.01
N LEU A 20 4.56 -4.09 23.17
CA LEU A 20 5.88 -4.59 22.75
C LEU A 20 6.67 -5.30 23.84
N GLY A 21 6.29 -5.13 25.11
CA GLY A 21 7.05 -5.66 26.26
C GLY A 21 8.47 -5.12 26.40
N LEU A 22 8.80 -4.01 25.73
CA LEU A 22 10.10 -3.36 25.79
C LEU A 22 10.26 -2.54 27.06
N LYS A 23 11.50 -2.40 27.53
CA LYS A 23 11.83 -1.51 28.63
C LYS A 23 12.11 -0.10 28.12
N GLU A 24 11.95 0.89 29.00
CA GLU A 24 12.33 2.26 28.67
C GLU A 24 13.84 2.34 28.34
N GLY A 25 14.17 3.00 27.23
CA GLY A 25 15.55 3.13 26.74
C GLY A 25 16.07 1.95 25.91
N GLU A 26 15.25 0.93 25.64
CA GLU A 26 15.63 -0.19 24.78
C GLU A 26 15.73 0.22 23.31
N GLU A 27 16.84 -0.14 22.64
CA GLU A 27 17.07 0.19 21.24
C GLU A 27 16.30 -0.75 20.30
N VAL A 28 15.75 -0.19 19.22
CA VAL A 28 15.02 -0.94 18.20
C VAL A 28 15.45 -0.50 16.80
N GLU A 29 15.39 -1.42 15.85
CA GLU A 29 15.59 -1.14 14.43
C GLU A 29 14.24 -0.92 13.75
N ILE A 30 14.14 0.13 12.92
CA ILE A 30 12.92 0.49 12.22
C ILE A 30 13.08 0.23 10.72
N GLU A 31 12.25 -0.67 10.19
CA GLU A 31 12.12 -0.89 8.75
C GLU A 31 10.90 -0.13 8.22
N VAL A 32 11.14 0.94 7.44
CA VAL A 32 10.06 1.64 6.73
C VAL A 32 9.85 0.99 5.37
N LYS A 33 8.79 0.20 5.25
CA LYS A 33 8.39 -0.32 3.94
C LYS A 33 7.77 0.82 3.15
N GLU A 34 8.38 1.17 2.02
CA GLU A 34 7.70 1.97 1.02
C GLU A 34 6.37 1.27 0.71
N ARG A 35 5.27 1.94 1.06
CA ARG A 35 4.02 1.63 0.39
C ARG A 35 4.33 1.93 -1.06
N LYS A 36 4.54 0.88 -1.86
CA LYS A 36 4.09 0.87 -3.24
C LYS A 36 2.60 1.15 -3.16
N ILE A 37 2.26 2.43 -3.03
CA ILE A 37 0.97 2.96 -3.44
C ILE A 37 0.76 2.26 -4.78
N LEU A 38 -0.47 1.86 -5.04
CA LEU A 38 -0.91 1.31 -6.32
C LEU A 38 -0.49 2.15 -7.56
N GLY A 39 0.35 3.18 -7.41
CA GLY A 39 1.18 3.86 -8.39
C GLY A 39 2.24 3.03 -9.11
N GLU A 40 2.83 1.98 -8.53
CA GLU A 40 3.74 1.16 -9.36
C GLU A 40 3.01 0.25 -10.37
N ARG A 41 1.73 -0.05 -10.11
CA ARG A 41 0.83 -0.56 -11.16
C ARG A 41 0.36 0.54 -12.13
N ARG A 42 0.44 1.82 -11.74
CA ARG A 42 0.18 2.94 -12.67
C ARG A 42 1.24 3.00 -13.75
N ASP A 43 2.50 2.65 -13.46
CA ASP A 43 3.56 2.69 -14.47
C ASP A 43 3.43 1.58 -15.51
N ILE A 44 3.18 0.32 -15.12
CA ILE A 44 2.99 -0.76 -16.11
C ILE A 44 1.85 -0.45 -17.09
N LEU A 45 0.75 0.15 -16.62
CA LEU A 45 -0.39 0.50 -17.48
C LEU A 45 -0.17 1.80 -18.28
N ARG A 46 0.58 2.78 -17.73
CA ARG A 46 1.02 3.98 -18.47
C ARG A 46 1.99 3.63 -19.61
N TYR A 47 2.90 2.67 -19.40
CA TYR A 47 3.93 2.33 -20.39
C TYR A 47 3.46 1.36 -21.49
N ALA A 48 2.44 0.52 -21.25
CA ALA A 48 2.02 -0.49 -22.24
C ALA A 48 1.18 0.06 -23.43
N GLY A 49 0.88 1.36 -23.47
CA GLY A 49 0.17 1.98 -24.60
C GLY A 49 -1.36 1.99 -24.50
N ILE A 50 -1.94 1.38 -23.46
CA ILE A 50 -3.40 1.31 -23.25
C ILE A 50 -4.00 2.67 -22.86
N LEU A 51 -3.31 3.43 -22.02
CA LEU A 51 -3.77 4.75 -21.59
C LEU A 51 -3.38 5.88 -22.55
N LYS A 52 -2.67 5.57 -23.64
CA LYS A 52 -2.20 6.57 -24.60
C LYS A 52 -3.40 7.07 -25.42
N GLY A 53 -3.87 8.28 -25.12
CA GLY A 53 -4.97 8.94 -25.85
C GLY A 53 -6.31 8.99 -25.10
N MET A 54 -6.38 8.49 -23.85
CA MET A 54 -7.55 8.67 -22.98
C MET A 54 -7.57 10.05 -22.35
N ASN A 55 -8.77 10.58 -22.11
CA ASN A 55 -8.97 11.77 -21.29
C ASN A 55 -9.06 11.44 -19.79
N GLU A 56 -9.10 12.46 -18.94
CA GLU A 56 -9.09 12.29 -17.48
C GLU A 56 -10.29 11.51 -16.92
N GLU A 57 -11.47 11.63 -17.55
CA GLU A 57 -12.68 10.92 -17.13
C GLU A 57 -12.60 9.44 -17.47
N GLU A 58 -12.11 9.12 -18.67
CA GLU A 58 -11.89 7.74 -19.13
C GLU A 58 -10.84 7.03 -18.28
N GLU A 59 -9.74 7.71 -17.95
CA GLU A 59 -8.71 7.18 -17.05
C GLU A 59 -9.31 6.86 -15.66
N LYS A 60 -10.15 7.76 -15.14
CA LYS A 60 -10.80 7.58 -13.82
C LYS A 60 -11.73 6.38 -13.80
N ILE A 61 -12.58 6.22 -14.82
CA ILE A 61 -13.51 5.09 -14.96
C ILE A 61 -12.72 3.77 -15.05
N PHE A 62 -11.67 3.73 -15.88
CA PHE A 62 -10.83 2.55 -16.05
C PHE A 62 -10.14 2.14 -14.74
N LEU A 63 -9.53 3.10 -14.03
CA LEU A 63 -8.89 2.84 -12.74
C LEU A 63 -9.88 2.33 -11.69
N GLU A 64 -11.10 2.86 -11.68
CA GLU A 64 -12.15 2.38 -10.80
C GLU A 64 -12.57 0.95 -11.14
N ALA A 65 -12.72 0.61 -12.42
CA ALA A 65 -13.03 -0.74 -12.88
C ALA A 65 -11.93 -1.75 -12.53
N VAL A 66 -10.65 -1.37 -12.71
CA VAL A 66 -9.49 -2.20 -12.31
C VAL A 66 -9.46 -2.40 -10.79
N LYS A 67 -9.71 -1.33 -10.02
CA LYS A 67 -9.79 -1.41 -8.55
C LYS A 67 -10.90 -2.35 -8.11
N ARG A 68 -12.10 -2.24 -8.69
CA ARG A 68 -13.22 -3.16 -8.43
C ARG A 68 -12.84 -4.60 -8.80
N ARG A 69 -12.27 -4.84 -9.98
CA ARG A 69 -11.83 -6.19 -10.38
C ARG A 69 -10.76 -6.76 -9.45
N SER A 70 -9.82 -5.95 -8.94
CA SER A 70 -8.83 -6.40 -7.97
C SER A 70 -9.46 -6.76 -6.61
N LEU A 71 -10.55 -6.09 -6.24
CA LEU A 71 -11.29 -6.36 -5.00
C LEU A 71 -12.18 -7.61 -5.13
N PHE A 72 -12.76 -7.85 -6.32
CA PHE A 72 -13.64 -9.00 -6.57
C PHE A 72 -12.93 -10.23 -7.17
N GLY A 73 -11.73 -10.09 -7.71
CA GLY A 73 -10.96 -11.18 -8.30
C GLY A 73 -10.43 -12.20 -7.29
N GLY A 74 -10.33 -11.81 -6.01
CA GLY A 74 -10.08 -12.76 -4.91
C GLY A 74 -11.34 -13.53 -4.47
N ALA A 75 -12.53 -12.96 -4.71
CA ALA A 75 -13.82 -13.55 -4.35
C ALA A 75 -14.38 -14.49 -5.43
N LEU A 76 -13.81 -14.49 -6.64
CA LEU A 76 -14.21 -15.31 -7.79
C LEU A 76 -13.20 -16.40 -8.15
N LYS A 77 -12.25 -16.73 -7.25
CA LYS A 77 -11.54 -18.01 -7.40
C LYS A 77 -12.54 -19.14 -7.07
N PRO A 78 -12.68 -20.16 -7.94
CA PRO A 78 -13.54 -21.32 -7.67
C PRO A 78 -13.08 -22.07 -6.42
#